data_AF-A0A0B9G5I4-F1
#
_entry.id   AF-A0A0B9G5I4-F1
#
_cell.length_a   1.000
_cell.length_b   1.000
_cell.length_c   1.000
_cell.angle_alpha   90.00
_cell.angle_beta   90.00
_cell.angle_gamma   90.00
#
_symmetry.space_group_name_H-M   'P 1'
#
loop_
_entity.id
_entity.type
_entity.pdbx_description
1 polymer ?
#
loop_
_entity_poly.entity_id
_entity_poly.type
_entity_poly.pdbx_seq_one_letter_code
_entity_poly.pdbx_strand_id
1 'polypeptide(L)'
;MKHLVFLVAVLGLAACTGQSYDTELAKENQWKMLGVKDGENGRLVRTEAELRKLSDLPTGAINEYRLGYQQGIEDYCLPYKTYKHGKKGQQYTGQCLNTKNERLAIQGWEAGYKEYVAEQDQLWLNTE
;
A
#
# COMPACT_ATOMS: atom_id res chain seq x y z
N MET A 1 2.52 -45.43 -13.85
CA MET A 1 1.98 -44.56 -12.78
C MET A 1 3.00 -43.54 -12.26
N LYS A 2 4.29 -43.88 -12.09
CA LYS A 2 5.36 -42.93 -11.72
C LYS A 2 5.54 -41.72 -12.66
N HIS A 3 5.38 -41.94 -13.98
CA HIS A 3 5.53 -40.86 -14.99
C HIS A 3 4.33 -39.89 -15.03
N LEU A 4 3.16 -40.31 -14.55
CA LEU A 4 1.95 -39.49 -14.56
C LEU A 4 1.96 -38.45 -13.42
N VAL A 5 2.58 -38.80 -12.29
CA VAL A 5 2.83 -37.89 -11.15
C VAL A 5 3.83 -36.79 -11.55
N PHE A 6 4.83 -37.12 -12.36
CA PHE A 6 5.80 -36.14 -12.87
C PHE A 6 5.16 -35.15 -13.86
N LEU A 7 4.18 -35.59 -14.66
CA LEU A 7 3.50 -34.74 -15.64
C LEU A 7 2.55 -33.72 -14.99
N VAL A 8 1.89 -34.10 -13.89
CA VAL A 8 1.02 -33.21 -13.10
C VAL A 8 1.84 -32.17 -12.33
N ALA A 9 3.04 -32.52 -11.86
CA ALA A 9 3.94 -31.59 -11.16
C ALA A 9 4.48 -30.46 -12.06
N VAL A 10 4.64 -30.69 -13.37
CA VAL A 10 5.13 -29.68 -14.32
C VAL A 10 4.04 -28.68 -14.72
N LEU A 11 2.76 -29.08 -14.71
CA LEU A 11 1.63 -28.21 -15.08
C LEU A 11 1.19 -27.24 -13.97
N GLY A 12 1.68 -27.42 -12.73
CA GLY A 12 1.38 -26.54 -11.59
C GLY A 12 2.17 -25.22 -11.55
N LEU A 13 3.15 -25.04 -12.45
CA LEU A 13 4.06 -23.88 -12.47
C LEU A 13 3.63 -22.78 -13.45
N ALA A 14 2.39 -22.79 -13.95
CA ALA A 14 1.81 -21.62 -14.63
C ALA A 14 1.59 -20.51 -13.59
N ALA A 15 2.69 -19.86 -13.19
CA ALA A 15 2.69 -18.71 -12.31
C ALA A 15 1.83 -17.61 -12.93
N CYS A 16 0.94 -17.03 -12.14
CA CYS A 16 0.11 -15.89 -12.52
C CYS A 16 1.00 -14.71 -12.97
N THR A 17 1.36 -14.61 -14.24
CA THR A 17 1.94 -13.40 -14.84
C THR A 17 0.84 -12.38 -15.14
N GLY A 18 -0.12 -12.23 -14.21
CA GLY A 18 -1.17 -11.23 -14.32
C GLY A 18 -0.55 -9.85 -14.27
N GLN A 19 -0.89 -9.00 -15.23
CA GLN A 19 -0.51 -7.60 -15.21
C GLN A 19 -1.00 -6.98 -13.89
N SER A 20 -0.12 -6.26 -13.17
CA SER A 20 -0.54 -5.60 -11.93
C SER A 20 -1.65 -4.59 -12.23
N TYR A 21 -2.64 -4.48 -11.34
CA TYR A 21 -3.71 -3.49 -11.48
C TYR A 21 -3.18 -2.05 -11.58
N ASP A 22 -2.05 -1.74 -10.92
CA ASP A 22 -1.39 -0.43 -11.02
C ASP A 22 -0.89 -0.16 -12.44
N THR A 23 -0.36 -1.20 -13.11
CA THR A 23 0.06 -1.11 -14.51
C THR A 23 -1.12 -0.99 -15.45
N GLU A 24 -2.24 -1.66 -15.15
CA GLU A 24 -3.46 -1.53 -15.95
C GLU A 24 -3.97 -0.08 -15.95
N LEU A 25 -4.11 0.51 -14.75
CA LEU A 25 -4.48 1.92 -14.60
C LEU A 25 -3.54 2.85 -15.39
N ALA A 26 -2.22 2.59 -15.33
CA ALA A 26 -1.23 3.38 -16.06
C ALA A 26 -1.35 3.23 -17.59
N LYS A 27 -1.58 2.02 -18.09
CA LYS A 27 -1.77 1.72 -19.53
C LYS A 27 -3.06 2.31 -20.08
N GLU A 28 -4.12 2.35 -19.26
CA GLU A 28 -5.39 3.00 -19.57
C GLU A 28 -5.38 4.52 -19.34
N ASN A 29 -4.21 5.10 -19.04
CA ASN A 29 -4.02 6.53 -18.78
C ASN A 29 -4.83 7.07 -17.58
N GLN A 30 -5.15 6.22 -16.61
CA GLN A 30 -5.90 6.54 -15.39
C GLN A 30 -4.98 6.97 -14.23
N TRP A 31 -4.07 7.91 -14.49
CA TRP A 31 -3.04 8.33 -13.53
C TRP A 31 -3.59 8.91 -12.23
N LYS A 32 -4.68 9.67 -12.32
CA LYS A 32 -5.36 10.21 -11.12
C LYS A 32 -5.89 9.08 -10.23
N MET A 33 -6.50 8.05 -10.81
CA MET A 33 -7.02 6.91 -10.05
C MET A 33 -5.90 6.13 -9.38
N LEU A 34 -4.78 5.92 -10.09
CA LEU A 34 -3.57 5.32 -9.49
C LEU A 34 -3.06 6.16 -8.31
N GLY A 35 -3.05 7.49 -8.45
CA GLY A 35 -2.71 8.42 -7.37
C GLY A 35 -3.60 8.25 -6.15
N VAL A 36 -4.93 8.32 -6.33
CA VAL A 36 -5.91 8.14 -5.25
C VAL A 36 -5.65 6.81 -4.53
N LYS A 37 -5.50 5.73 -5.30
CA LYS A 37 -5.24 4.40 -4.75
C LYS A 37 -3.94 4.35 -3.95
N ASP A 38 -2.84 4.92 -4.44
CA ASP A 38 -1.59 4.93 -3.69
C ASP A 38 -1.74 5.72 -2.38
N GLY A 39 -2.41 6.88 -2.42
CA GLY A 39 -2.68 7.71 -1.24
C GLY A 39 -3.55 7.00 -0.20
N GLU A 40 -4.68 6.41 -0.62
CA GLU A 40 -5.62 5.69 0.27
C GLU A 40 -4.98 4.46 0.93
N ASN A 41 -3.97 3.87 0.29
CA ASN A 41 -3.21 2.75 0.85
C ASN A 41 -2.01 3.19 1.70
N GLY A 42 -1.81 4.50 1.89
CA GLY A 42 -0.67 5.04 2.64
C GLY A 42 0.67 4.71 1.98
N ARG A 43 0.72 4.57 0.66
CA ARG A 43 1.99 4.44 -0.04
C ARG A 43 2.68 5.80 -0.06
N LEU A 44 4.01 5.78 -0.06
CA LEU A 44 4.75 7.00 -0.37
C LEU A 44 4.47 7.40 -1.82
N VAL A 45 4.45 8.72 -2.06
CA VAL A 45 4.29 9.26 -3.41
C VAL A 45 5.37 8.69 -4.33
N ARG A 46 4.97 8.16 -5.48
CA ARG A 46 5.93 7.64 -6.46
C ARG A 46 6.71 8.76 -7.13
N THR A 47 7.97 8.47 -7.37
CA THR A 47 8.83 9.25 -8.25
C THR A 47 8.42 9.06 -9.71
N GLU A 48 8.83 9.99 -10.56
CA GLU A 48 8.64 9.86 -12.00
C GLU A 48 9.25 8.57 -12.56
N ALA A 49 10.44 8.18 -12.09
CA ALA A 49 11.10 6.95 -12.49
C ALA A 49 10.28 5.70 -12.13
N GLU A 50 9.58 5.70 -10.99
CA GLU A 50 8.68 4.60 -10.61
C GLU A 50 7.40 4.58 -11.45
N LEU A 51 6.86 5.74 -11.81
CA LEU A 51 5.69 5.82 -12.69
C LEU A 51 6.03 5.36 -14.12
N ARG A 52 7.22 5.68 -14.64
CA ARG A 52 7.72 5.20 -15.94
C ARG A 52 7.89 3.68 -16.01
N LYS A 53 8.04 3.00 -14.87
CA LYS A 53 8.05 1.52 -14.83
C LYS A 53 6.67 0.91 -15.07
N LEU A 54 5.59 1.69 -14.93
CA LEU A 54 4.22 1.22 -15.12
C LEU A 54 3.76 1.41 -16.57
N SER A 55 4.02 2.57 -17.16
CA SER A 55 3.68 2.88 -18.55
C SER A 55 4.45 4.13 -19.00
N ASP A 56 4.40 4.44 -20.29
CA ASP A 56 4.84 5.73 -20.81
C ASP A 56 4.05 6.86 -20.14
N LEU A 57 4.73 7.99 -19.87
CA LEU A 57 4.13 9.15 -19.20
C LEU A 57 3.75 10.22 -20.24
N PRO A 58 2.47 10.33 -20.61
CA PRO A 58 2.01 11.44 -21.43
C PRO A 58 2.07 12.77 -20.65
N THR A 59 2.01 13.87 -21.39
CA THR A 59 1.93 15.22 -20.81
C THR A 59 0.78 15.31 -19.80
N GLY A 60 1.09 15.70 -18.56
CA GLY A 60 0.10 15.86 -17.50
C GLY A 60 -0.06 14.66 -16.55
N ALA A 61 0.40 13.46 -16.93
CA ALA A 61 0.25 12.24 -16.12
C ALA A 61 0.77 12.38 -14.69
N ILE A 62 1.95 13.02 -14.51
CA ILE A 62 2.55 13.25 -13.19
C ILE A 62 1.66 14.17 -12.34
N ASN A 63 1.08 15.20 -12.94
CA ASN A 63 0.21 16.13 -12.23
C ASN A 63 -1.10 15.46 -11.83
N GLU A 64 -1.71 14.69 -12.74
CA GLU A 64 -2.91 13.90 -12.45
C GLU A 64 -2.68 12.91 -11.31
N TYR A 65 -1.56 12.16 -11.36
CA TYR A 65 -1.15 11.27 -10.29
C TYR A 65 -1.00 11.99 -8.96
N ARG A 66 -0.27 13.11 -8.92
CA ARG A 66 -0.07 13.90 -7.68
C ARG A 66 -1.37 14.46 -7.12
N LEU A 67 -2.29 14.92 -7.97
CA LEU A 67 -3.62 15.39 -7.56
C LEU A 67 -4.44 14.26 -6.94
N GLY A 68 -4.44 13.08 -7.57
CA GLY A 68 -5.08 11.89 -7.02
C GLY A 68 -4.45 11.47 -5.69
N TYR A 69 -3.12 11.46 -5.62
CA TYR A 69 -2.37 11.12 -4.41
C TYR A 69 -2.75 12.02 -3.23
N GLN A 70 -2.77 13.34 -3.45
CA GLN A 70 -3.16 14.29 -2.40
C GLN A 70 -4.59 14.02 -1.91
N GLN A 71 -5.51 13.67 -2.81
CA GLN A 71 -6.88 13.30 -2.43
C GLN A 71 -6.90 12.03 -1.56
N GLY A 72 -6.18 10.98 -1.96
CA GLY A 72 -6.18 9.71 -1.23
C GLY A 72 -5.45 9.77 0.11
N ILE A 73 -4.33 10.50 0.18
CA ILE A 73 -3.50 10.53 1.39
C ILE A 73 -4.17 11.27 2.54
N GLU A 74 -4.97 12.31 2.26
CA GLU A 74 -5.76 13.01 3.29
C GLU A 74 -6.78 12.08 3.97
N ASP A 75 -7.34 11.13 3.21
CA ASP A 75 -8.22 10.10 3.74
C ASP A 75 -7.46 9.07 4.59
N TYR A 76 -6.34 8.53 4.09
CA TYR A 76 -5.47 7.62 4.86
C TYR A 76 -5.04 8.24 6.21
N CYS A 77 -4.72 9.54 6.20
CA CYS A 77 -4.21 10.27 7.36
C CYS A 77 -5.29 10.71 8.36
N LEU A 78 -6.52 10.22 8.23
CA LEU A 78 -7.52 10.39 9.29
C LEU A 78 -7.06 9.65 10.57
N PRO A 79 -7.18 10.26 11.76
CA PRO A 79 -6.65 9.68 13.01
C PRO A 79 -7.21 8.29 13.34
N TYR A 80 -8.48 8.06 13.05
CA TYR A 80 -9.09 6.74 13.29
C TYR A 80 -8.61 5.67 12.29
N LYS A 81 -8.19 6.06 11.08
CA LYS A 81 -7.63 5.11 10.10
C LYS A 81 -6.21 4.73 10.49
N THR A 82 -5.38 5.72 10.79
CA THR A 82 -4.02 5.49 11.29
C THR A 82 -4.00 4.69 12.59
N TYR A 83 -4.95 4.90 13.50
CA TYR A 83 -5.18 4.01 14.65
C TYR A 83 -5.41 2.55 14.26
N LYS A 84 -6.33 2.29 13.31
CA LYS A 84 -6.57 0.92 12.81
C LYS A 84 -5.34 0.30 12.16
N HIS A 85 -4.50 1.10 11.51
CA HIS A 85 -3.24 0.65 10.91
C HIS A 85 -2.20 0.32 11.98
N GLY A 86 -2.01 1.20 12.97
CA GLY A 86 -1.12 0.98 14.12
C GLY A 86 -1.51 -0.27 14.90
N LYS A 87 -2.81 -0.49 15.15
CA LYS A 87 -3.33 -1.68 15.82
C LYS A 87 -3.04 -2.99 15.09
N LYS A 88 -2.80 -2.94 13.78
CA LYS A 88 -2.37 -4.09 12.97
C LYS A 88 -0.85 -4.27 12.95
N GLY A 89 -0.10 -3.48 13.71
CA GLY A 89 1.37 -3.49 13.73
C GLY A 89 2.01 -2.85 12.49
N GLN A 90 1.24 -2.15 11.65
CA GLN A 90 1.79 -1.52 10.44
C GLN A 90 2.71 -0.37 10.83
N GLN A 91 3.87 -0.29 10.17
CA GLN A 91 4.89 0.72 10.46
C GLN A 91 4.49 2.10 9.90
N TYR A 92 4.74 3.14 10.68
CA TYR A 92 4.66 4.52 10.21
C TYR A 92 6.00 4.93 9.59
N THR A 93 5.98 5.34 8.33
CA THR A 93 7.18 5.68 7.54
C THR A 93 7.13 7.12 7.05
N GLY A 94 6.35 7.99 7.71
CA GLY A 94 6.18 9.38 7.30
C GLY A 94 5.13 9.58 6.20
N GLN A 95 4.17 8.66 6.05
CA GLN A 95 3.16 8.72 4.99
C GLN A 95 2.26 9.97 5.10
N CYS A 96 2.10 10.51 6.30
CA CYS A 96 1.21 11.66 6.56
C CYS A 96 1.93 13.01 6.69
N LEU A 97 3.23 13.07 6.39
CA LEU A 97 3.97 14.33 6.42
C LEU A 97 3.33 15.37 5.49
N ASN A 98 3.20 16.61 5.98
CA ASN A 98 2.59 17.75 5.29
C ASN A 98 1.09 17.58 4.96
N THR A 99 0.39 16.62 5.55
CA THR A 99 -1.08 16.53 5.45
C THR A 99 -1.75 17.40 6.50
N LYS A 100 -3.03 17.76 6.29
CA LYS A 100 -3.80 18.55 7.27
C LYS A 100 -3.84 17.90 8.65
N ASN A 101 -3.82 16.57 8.70
CA ASN A 101 -3.97 15.78 9.91
C ASN A 101 -2.66 15.19 10.44
N GLU A 102 -1.48 15.56 9.91
CA GLU A 102 -0.19 14.92 10.23
C GLU A 102 -0.01 14.59 11.73
N ARG A 103 -0.13 15.61 12.60
CA ARG A 103 0.02 15.43 14.04
C ARG A 103 -1.00 14.46 14.63
N LEU A 104 -2.27 14.57 14.22
CA LEU A 104 -3.33 13.71 14.73
C LEU A 104 -3.23 12.29 14.17
N ALA A 105 -2.70 12.14 12.95
CA ALA A 105 -2.43 10.87 12.30
C ALA A 105 -1.33 10.09 13.04
N ILE A 106 -0.26 10.78 13.44
CA ILE A 106 0.81 10.19 14.27
C ILE A 106 0.22 9.72 15.62
N GLN A 107 -0.56 10.56 16.29
CA GLN A 107 -1.21 10.20 17.55
C GLN A 107 -2.14 9.00 17.43
N GLY A 108 -2.94 8.95 16.35
CA GLY A 108 -3.79 7.80 16.04
C GLY A 108 -2.98 6.53 15.89
N TRP A 109 -1.95 6.56 15.04
CA TRP A 109 -1.03 5.44 14.84
C TRP A 109 -0.36 4.97 16.14
N GLU A 110 0.22 5.88 16.92
CA GLU A 110 0.89 5.58 18.20
C GLU A 110 -0.06 4.87 19.17
N ALA A 111 -1.29 5.36 19.29
CA ALA A 111 -2.30 4.75 20.15
C ALA A 111 -2.62 3.31 19.73
N GLY A 112 -2.82 3.07 18.43
CA GLY A 112 -3.07 1.73 17.91
C GLY A 112 -1.85 0.81 18.06
N TYR A 113 -0.66 1.32 17.76
CA TYR A 113 0.57 0.54 17.82
C TYR A 113 0.92 0.11 19.25
N LYS A 114 0.61 0.95 20.25
CA LYS A 114 0.72 0.58 21.66
C LYS A 114 -0.14 -0.64 22.01
N GLU A 115 -1.36 -0.73 21.48
CA GLU A 115 -2.20 -1.93 21.68
C GLU A 115 -1.60 -3.17 21.02
N TYR A 116 -1.10 -3.03 19.78
CA TYR A 116 -0.42 -4.12 19.09
C TYR A 116 0.77 -4.67 19.90
N VAL A 117 1.62 -3.80 20.44
CA VAL A 117 2.77 -4.20 21.27
C VAL A 117 2.30 -4.92 22.53
N ALA A 118 1.29 -4.39 23.24
CA ALA A 118 0.75 -5.03 24.43
C ALA A 118 0.18 -6.42 24.15
N GLU A 119 -0.51 -6.61 23.01
CA GLU A 119 -1.00 -7.93 22.58
C GLU A 119 0.15 -8.91 22.29
N GLN A 120 1.23 -8.46 21.64
CA GLN A 120 2.42 -9.29 21.38
C GLN A 120 3.15 -9.67 22.68
N ASP A 121 3.29 -8.74 23.63
CA ASP A 121 3.93 -9.00 24.92
C ASP A 121 3.15 -10.06 25.72
N GLN A 122 1.82 -9.99 25.71
CA GLN A 122 0.97 -11.01 26.35
C GLN A 122 1.15 -12.38 25.70
N LEU A 123 1.21 -12.45 24.37
CA LEU A 123 1.46 -13.71 23.66
C LEU A 123 2.81 -14.31 24.05
N TRP A 124 3.85 -13.48 24.15
CA TRP A 124 5.18 -13.93 24.57
C TRP A 124 5.16 -14.51 25.99
N LEU A 125 4.55 -13.80 26.95
CA LEU A 125 4.41 -14.26 28.34
C LEU A 125 3.62 -15.57 28.48
N ASN A 126 2.66 -15.84 27.59
CA ASN A 126 1.84 -17.04 27.62
C ASN A 126 2.50 -18.26 26.94
N THR A 127 3.66 -18.07 26.30
CA THR A 127 4.43 -19.13 25.63
C THR A 127 5.64 -19.63 26.42
N GLU A 128 5.90 -19.07 27.61
CA GLU A 128 6.86 -19.55 28.61
C GLU A 128 6.18 -20.44 29.67
#